data_AF-A0A0R2JTD7-F1
#
_entry.id   AF-A0A0R2JTD7-F1
#
_cell.length_a   1.000
_cell.length_b   1.000
_cell.length_c   1.000
_cell.angle_alpha   90.00
_cell.angle_beta   90.00
_cell.angle_gamma   90.00
#
_symmetry.space_group_name_H-M   'P 1'
#
loop_
_entity.id
_entity.type
_entity.pdbx_description
1 polymer ?
#
loop_
_entity_poly.entity_id
_entity_poly.type
_entity_poly.pdbx_seq_one_letter_code
_entity_poly.pdbx_strand_id
1 'polypeptide(L)'
;MSDNLSFKDLSSQAQEKAINEFVPFYIGLLRNKELDVMTIFDMNHVMADINRTINTASNKIPEDLYEYVINFNNDDYHTLMSELPQTYFDNGNPTTDWSEWYVSETNKLDPNATL
;
A
#
# COMPACT_ATOMS: atom_id res chain seq x y z
N MET A 1 -21.23 -4.93 14.48
CA MET A 1 -19.78 -4.66 14.56
C MET A 1 -19.29 -4.75 13.14
N SER A 2 -18.61 -3.74 12.63
CA SER A 2 -17.90 -3.86 11.35
C SER A 2 -16.76 -4.84 11.57
N ASP A 3 -16.66 -5.88 10.75
CA ASP A 3 -15.57 -6.85 10.87
C ASP A 3 -14.25 -6.18 10.44
N ASN A 4 -13.21 -6.34 11.26
CA ASN A 4 -11.84 -5.91 10.94
C ASN A 4 -11.16 -7.05 10.18
N LEU A 5 -11.31 -7.07 8.87
CA LEU A 5 -10.79 -8.14 8.00
C LEU A 5 -9.33 -7.87 7.64
N SER A 6 -8.54 -8.94 7.47
CA SER A 6 -7.26 -8.82 6.77
C SER A 6 -7.49 -8.67 5.27
N PHE A 7 -6.51 -8.17 4.53
CA PHE A 7 -6.63 -8.05 3.07
C PHE A 7 -6.97 -9.39 2.38
N LYS A 8 -6.44 -10.52 2.89
CA LYS A 8 -6.70 -11.86 2.33
C LYS A 8 -8.15 -12.34 2.53
N ASP A 9 -8.84 -11.78 3.52
CA ASP A 9 -10.22 -12.16 3.86
C ASP A 9 -11.27 -11.32 3.14
N LEU A 10 -10.84 -10.28 2.40
CA LEU A 10 -11.71 -9.45 1.59
C LEU A 10 -12.22 -10.21 0.35
N SER A 11 -13.41 -9.83 -0.12
CA SER A 11 -13.86 -10.21 -1.46
C SER A 11 -12.94 -9.64 -2.54
N SER A 12 -12.89 -10.26 -3.72
CA SER A 12 -12.04 -9.76 -4.82
C SER A 12 -12.35 -8.31 -5.19
N GLN A 13 -13.63 -7.90 -5.17
CA GLN A 13 -14.02 -6.51 -5.42
C GLN A 13 -13.51 -5.55 -4.34
N ALA A 14 -13.52 -5.98 -3.08
CA ALA A 14 -13.01 -5.19 -1.97
C ALA A 14 -11.47 -5.10 -1.99
N GLN A 15 -10.78 -6.17 -2.41
CA GLN A 15 -9.32 -6.14 -2.62
C GLN A 15 -8.92 -5.17 -3.73
N GLU A 16 -9.62 -5.20 -4.87
CA GLU A 16 -9.39 -4.27 -5.98
C GLU A 16 -9.55 -2.81 -5.52
N LYS A 17 -10.61 -2.52 -4.77
CA LYS A 17 -10.82 -1.20 -4.18
C LYS A 17 -9.68 -0.81 -3.22
N ALA A 18 -9.29 -1.71 -2.33
CA ALA A 18 -8.22 -1.45 -1.37
C ALA A 18 -6.88 -1.15 -2.08
N ILE A 19 -6.55 -1.87 -3.15
CA ILE A 19 -5.37 -1.59 -4.00
C ILE A 19 -5.48 -0.21 -4.65
N ASN A 20 -6.63 0.10 -5.26
CA ASN A 20 -6.86 1.39 -5.92
C ASN A 20 -6.69 2.57 -4.95
N GLU A 21 -7.12 2.44 -3.69
CA GLU A 21 -6.95 3.49 -2.67
C GLU A 21 -5.52 3.52 -2.09
N PHE A 22 -4.81 2.41 -2.05
CA PHE A 22 -3.44 2.30 -1.54
C PHE A 22 -2.37 2.86 -2.49
N VAL A 23 -2.50 2.63 -3.81
CA VAL A 23 -1.46 2.97 -4.80
C VAL A 23 -1.05 4.44 -4.80
N PRO A 24 -1.98 5.43 -4.76
CA PRO A 24 -1.59 6.84 -4.71
C PRO A 24 -0.74 7.18 -3.48
N PHE A 25 -1.08 6.60 -2.32
CA PHE A 25 -0.33 6.75 -1.07
C PHE A 25 1.08 6.17 -1.21
N TYR A 26 1.21 4.93 -1.70
CA TYR A 26 2.51 4.27 -1.90
C TYR A 26 3.43 5.04 -2.85
N ILE A 27 2.88 5.53 -3.98
CA ILE A 27 3.63 6.35 -4.93
C ILE A 27 4.11 7.65 -4.29
N GLY A 28 3.30 8.25 -3.40
CA GLY A 28 3.69 9.40 -2.59
C GLY A 28 4.94 9.11 -1.75
N LEU A 29 4.92 8.02 -0.97
CA LEU A 29 6.06 7.58 -0.16
C LEU A 29 7.31 7.36 -1.02
N LEU A 30 7.18 6.66 -2.15
CA LEU A 30 8.30 6.40 -3.06
C LEU A 30 8.94 7.70 -3.55
N ARG A 31 8.12 8.68 -3.96
CA ARG A 31 8.59 9.98 -4.47
C ARG A 31 9.28 10.79 -3.39
N ASN A 32 8.83 10.69 -2.14
CA ASN A 32 9.42 11.37 -1.00
C ASN A 32 10.62 10.61 -0.39
N LYS A 33 10.88 9.38 -0.84
CA LYS A 33 11.87 8.46 -0.26
C LYS A 33 11.54 8.07 1.19
N GLU A 34 10.26 7.92 1.48
CA GLU A 34 9.70 7.57 2.79
C GLU A 34 9.17 6.14 2.78
N LEU A 35 9.93 5.17 2.26
CA LEU A 35 9.51 3.78 2.18
C LEU A 35 9.99 2.91 3.35
N ASP A 36 10.74 3.47 4.29
CA ASP A 36 11.43 2.72 5.35
C ASP A 36 10.48 1.78 6.11
N VAL A 37 9.31 2.26 6.53
CA VAL A 37 8.31 1.43 7.23
C VAL A 37 7.77 0.32 6.32
N MET A 38 7.49 0.63 5.05
CA MET A 38 6.97 -0.36 4.10
C MET A 38 7.93 -1.52 3.91
N THR A 39 9.25 -1.25 3.87
CA THR A 39 10.27 -2.29 3.66
C THR A 39 10.33 -3.35 4.76
N ILE A 40 9.82 -3.05 5.95
CA ILE A 40 9.78 -3.99 7.09
C ILE A 40 8.77 -5.10 6.84
N PHE A 41 7.73 -4.81 6.06
CA PHE A 41 6.64 -5.72 5.78
C PHE A 41 6.79 -6.44 4.43
N ASP A 42 7.70 -6.02 3.55
CA ASP A 42 7.94 -6.60 2.22
C ASP A 42 8.70 -7.95 2.29
N MET A 43 8.05 -8.96 2.88
CA MET A 43 8.67 -10.26 3.15
C MET A 43 8.95 -11.03 1.86
N ASN A 44 8.13 -10.85 0.82
CA ASN A 44 8.33 -11.46 -0.49
C ASN A 44 9.14 -10.59 -1.47
N HIS A 45 9.68 -9.46 -1.02
CA HIS A 45 10.58 -8.58 -1.80
C HIS A 45 9.97 -8.03 -3.11
N VAL A 46 8.66 -7.81 -3.14
CA VAL A 46 7.91 -7.37 -4.32
C VAL A 46 7.97 -5.85 -4.52
N MET A 47 8.36 -5.07 -3.50
CA MET A 47 8.46 -3.61 -3.63
C MET A 47 9.49 -3.19 -4.67
N ALA A 48 10.55 -3.97 -4.89
CA ALA A 48 11.57 -3.66 -5.89
C ALA A 48 10.98 -3.60 -7.30
N ASP A 49 10.10 -4.54 -7.64
CA ASP A 49 9.44 -4.61 -8.95
C ASP A 49 8.37 -3.53 -9.11
N ILE A 50 7.56 -3.29 -8.06
CA ILE A 50 6.60 -2.18 -8.01
C ILE A 50 7.32 -0.83 -8.25
N ASN A 51 8.38 -0.57 -7.49
CA ASN A 51 9.17 0.66 -7.59
C ASN A 51 9.78 0.83 -8.98
N ARG A 52 10.27 -0.26 -9.58
CA ARG A 52 10.81 -0.23 -10.94
C ARG A 52 9.74 0.15 -11.96
N THR A 53 8.55 -0.42 -11.88
CA THR A 53 7.46 -0.09 -12.81
C THR A 53 7.02 1.36 -12.66
N ILE A 54 6.81 1.85 -11.43
CA ILE A 54 6.44 3.25 -11.17
C ILE A 54 7.47 4.20 -11.78
N ASN A 55 8.76 3.95 -11.57
CA ASN A 55 9.84 4.77 -12.13
C ASN A 55 9.88 4.73 -13.67
N THR A 56 9.67 3.54 -14.25
CA THR A 56 9.64 3.35 -15.71
C THR A 56 8.46 4.09 -16.36
N ALA A 57 7.32 4.15 -15.66
CA ALA A 57 6.08 4.78 -16.12
C ALA A 57 5.92 6.24 -15.66
N SER A 58 6.94 6.83 -15.03
CA SER A 58 6.88 8.15 -14.36
C SER A 58 6.52 9.33 -15.26
N ASN A 59 6.61 9.19 -16.58
CA ASN A 59 6.23 10.18 -17.57
C ASN A 59 4.71 10.23 -17.86
N LYS A 60 3.93 9.28 -17.33
CA LYS A 60 2.47 9.26 -17.45
C LYS A 60 1.83 10.33 -16.58
N ILE A 61 0.63 10.78 -16.95
CA ILE A 61 -0.21 11.57 -16.05
C ILE A 61 -0.64 10.71 -14.85
N PRO A 62 -0.99 11.29 -13.70
CA PRO A 62 -1.22 10.53 -12.47
C PRO A 62 -2.26 9.40 -12.60
N GLU A 63 -3.39 9.67 -13.25
CA GLU A 63 -4.46 8.68 -13.43
C GLU A 63 -3.98 7.49 -14.29
N ASP A 64 -3.40 7.77 -15.45
CA ASP A 64 -2.81 6.75 -16.34
C ASP A 64 -1.66 5.98 -15.66
N LEU A 65 -0.92 6.62 -14.77
CA LEU A 65 0.15 5.97 -14.00
C LEU A 65 -0.45 4.94 -13.04
N TYR A 66 -1.47 5.32 -12.27
CA TYR A 66 -2.08 4.45 -11.26
C TYR A 66 -2.69 3.22 -11.92
N GLU A 67 -3.50 3.41 -12.96
CA GLU A 67 -4.09 2.29 -13.69
C GLU A 67 -3.02 1.38 -14.30
N TYR A 68 -1.97 1.97 -14.90
CA TYR A 68 -0.90 1.19 -15.50
C TYR A 68 -0.14 0.33 -14.49
N VAL A 69 0.26 0.90 -13.34
CA VAL A 69 1.03 0.15 -12.35
C VAL A 69 0.18 -0.89 -11.63
N ILE A 70 -1.09 -0.60 -11.35
CA ILE A 70 -2.01 -1.56 -10.74
C ILE A 70 -2.20 -2.78 -11.64
N ASN A 71 -2.40 -2.56 -12.93
CA ASN A 71 -2.56 -3.64 -13.91
C ASN A 71 -1.26 -4.43 -14.12
N PHE A 72 -0.12 -3.75 -14.17
CA PHE A 72 1.17 -4.40 -14.42
C PHE A 72 1.68 -5.20 -13.21
N ASN A 73 1.47 -4.67 -12.00
CA ASN A 73 1.95 -5.24 -10.74
C ASN A 73 0.81 -5.80 -9.88
N ASN A 74 -0.28 -6.31 -10.48
CA ASN A 74 -1.47 -6.73 -9.72
C ASN A 74 -1.11 -7.78 -8.65
N ASP A 75 -0.40 -8.84 -9.03
CA ASP A 75 0.03 -9.90 -8.10
C ASP A 75 0.98 -9.37 -7.01
N ASP A 76 1.86 -8.43 -7.34
CA ASP A 76 2.78 -7.81 -6.39
C ASP A 76 2.03 -6.95 -5.37
N TYR A 77 1.03 -6.18 -5.81
CA TYR A 77 0.18 -5.41 -4.89
C TYR A 77 -0.66 -6.31 -3.98
N HIS A 78 -1.24 -7.39 -4.52
CA HIS A 78 -1.92 -8.38 -3.71
C HIS A 78 -0.98 -8.99 -2.67
N THR A 79 0.26 -9.30 -3.07
CA THR A 79 1.29 -9.84 -2.17
C THR A 79 1.60 -8.84 -1.07
N LEU A 80 2.04 -7.63 -1.41
CA LEU A 80 2.42 -6.59 -0.46
C LEU A 80 1.27 -6.24 0.50
N MET A 81 0.07 -5.98 -0.01
CA MET A 81 -1.09 -5.63 0.84
C MET A 81 -1.47 -6.74 1.80
N SER A 82 -1.14 -7.99 1.47
CA SER A 82 -1.40 -9.13 2.35
C SER A 82 -0.39 -9.30 3.48
N GLU A 83 0.72 -8.56 3.43
CA GLU A 83 1.79 -8.55 4.44
C GLU A 83 1.69 -7.36 5.39
N LEU A 84 0.97 -6.31 5.00
CA LEU A 84 0.79 -5.12 5.82
C LEU A 84 -0.17 -5.40 7.00
N PRO A 85 0.18 -5.00 8.24
CA PRO A 85 -0.72 -5.07 9.39
C PRO A 85 -1.76 -3.94 9.35
N GLN A 86 -2.53 -3.86 8.26
CA GLN A 86 -3.71 -3.00 8.10
C GLN A 86 -4.97 -3.88 8.14
N THR A 87 -6.06 -3.33 8.68
CA THR A 87 -7.37 -3.99 8.65
C THR A 87 -8.34 -3.22 7.77
N TYR A 88 -9.37 -3.90 7.28
CA TYR A 88 -10.32 -3.38 6.32
C TYR A 88 -11.74 -3.68 6.74
N PHE A 89 -12.65 -2.78 6.37
CA PHE A 89 -14.08 -3.10 6.37
C PHE A 89 -14.39 -4.03 5.19
N ASP A 90 -15.55 -4.69 5.22
CA ASP A 90 -16.05 -5.59 4.17
C ASP A 90 -16.07 -4.97 2.76
N ASN A 91 -16.22 -3.64 2.69
CA ASN A 91 -16.22 -2.87 1.46
C ASN A 91 -14.83 -2.56 0.90
N GLY A 92 -13.74 -2.97 1.58
CA GLY A 92 -12.36 -2.73 1.15
C GLY A 92 -11.75 -1.41 1.60
N ASN A 93 -12.50 -0.55 2.29
CA ASN A 93 -11.93 0.64 2.92
C ASN A 93 -11.01 0.22 4.08
N PRO A 94 -9.82 0.82 4.23
CA PRO A 94 -9.01 0.57 5.40
C PRO A 94 -9.71 1.11 6.66
N THR A 95 -9.54 0.43 7.79
CA THR A 95 -10.12 0.86 9.07
C THR A 95 -9.37 2.04 9.68
N THR A 96 -8.14 2.29 9.23
CA THR A 96 -7.31 3.44 9.58
C THR A 96 -6.77 4.03 8.28
N ASP A 97 -6.84 5.35 8.12
CA ASP A 97 -6.29 6.02 6.93
C ASP A 97 -4.82 5.65 6.73
N TRP A 98 -4.36 5.55 5.48
CA TRP A 98 -2.99 5.13 5.17
C TRP A 98 -1.92 6.04 5.78
N SER A 99 -2.18 7.35 5.84
CA SER A 99 -1.26 8.31 6.44
C SER A 99 -1.18 8.13 7.96
N GLU A 100 -2.35 7.96 8.60
CA GLU A 100 -2.44 7.69 10.05
C GLU A 100 -1.81 6.34 10.41
N TRP A 101 -2.05 5.32 9.60
CA TRP A 101 -1.46 4.00 9.74
C TRP A 101 0.07 4.07 9.64
N TYR A 102 0.60 4.79 8.64
CA TYR A 102 2.04 4.93 8.44
C TYR A 102 2.73 5.62 9.63
N VAL A 103 2.13 6.69 10.14
CA VAL A 103 2.62 7.39 11.35
C VAL A 103 2.60 6.46 12.56
N SER A 104 1.53 5.69 12.74
CA SER A 104 1.42 4.70 13.83
C SER A 104 2.52 3.64 13.75
N GLU A 105 2.75 3.06 12.57
CA GLU A 105 3.83 2.07 12.39
C GLU A 105 5.22 2.70 12.55
N THR A 106 5.44 3.93 12.08
CA THR A 106 6.68 4.68 12.31
C THR A 106 6.98 4.82 13.80
N ASN A 107 5.99 5.23 14.60
CA ASN A 107 6.13 5.42 16.05
C ASN A 107 6.40 4.11 16.81
N LYS A 108 5.97 2.96 16.27
CA LYS A 108 6.30 1.65 16.88
C LYS A 108 7.76 1.27 16.68
N LEU A 109 8.36 1.71 15.58
CA LEU A 109 9.74 1.41 15.20
C LEU A 109 10.74 2.32 15.90
N ASP A 110 10.40 3.60 16.00
CA ASP A 110 11.16 4.57 16.78
C ASP A 110 10.21 5.46 17.60
N PRO A 111 9.88 5.05 18.84
CA PRO A 111 9.00 5.81 19.73
C PRO A 111 9.54 7.20 20.10
N ASN A 112 10.80 7.50 19.78
CA ASN A 112 11.46 8.78 20.07
C ASN A 112 11.74 9.61 18.80
N ALA A 113 11.40 9.11 17.61
CA ALA A 113 11.49 9.89 16.38
C ALA A 113 10.47 11.04 16.45
N THR A 114 10.97 12.28 16.45
CA THR A 114 10.12 13.48 16.40
C THR A 114 9.87 13.81 14.92
N LEU A 115 8.60 13.80 14.49
CA LEU A 115 8.19 14.30 13.16
C LEU A 115 8.36 15.83 13.07
#